data_AF-A0A5C7X9X2-F1
#
_entry.id   AF-A0A5C7X9X2-F1
#
_cell.length_a   1.000
_cell.length_b   1.000
_cell.length_c   1.000
_cell.angle_alpha   90.00
_cell.angle_beta   90.00
_cell.angle_gamma   90.00
#
_symmetry.space_group_name_H-M   'P 1'
#
loop_
_entity.id
_entity.type
_entity.pdbx_description
1 polymer ?
#
loop_
_entity_poly.entity_id
_entity_poly.type
_entity_poly.pdbx_seq_one_letter_code
_entity_poly.pdbx_strand_id
1 'polypeptide(L)'
;MAGYRDIDLRAAINAISDVIQNRPRPIRTFDQIYMKAGDMVLQSELVAKWTDGKRLAFIGDGDAISVCVAYLKNSKIFDYGPSNNWGQSKLIRDENKN
;
A
#
# COMPACT_ATOMS: atom_id res chain seq x y z
N MET A 1 16.64 -19.06 -11.00
CA MET A 1 15.61 -18.02 -11.20
C MET A 1 14.55 -18.23 -10.13
N ALA A 2 14.35 -17.25 -9.23
CA ALA A 2 13.33 -17.37 -8.19
C ALA A 2 11.95 -17.30 -8.86
N GLY A 3 11.11 -18.32 -8.64
CA GLY A 3 9.77 -18.40 -9.23
C GLY A 3 8.91 -17.20 -8.82
N TYR A 4 8.29 -16.55 -9.80
CA TYR A 4 7.28 -15.52 -9.55
C TYR A 4 6.09 -16.22 -8.87
N ARG A 5 5.83 -15.91 -7.60
CA ARG A 5 4.56 -16.26 -6.98
C ARG A 5 3.51 -15.33 -7.59
N ASP A 6 2.52 -15.90 -8.26
CA ASP A 6 1.40 -15.12 -8.78
C ASP A 6 0.66 -14.47 -7.63
N ILE A 7 0.42 -13.17 -7.76
CA ILE A 7 -0.38 -12.41 -6.81
C ILE A 7 -1.86 -12.68 -7.08
N ASP A 8 -2.68 -12.78 -6.03
CA ASP A 8 -4.13 -12.76 -6.20
C ASP A 8 -4.56 -11.33 -6.57
N LEU A 9 -4.62 -11.08 -7.88
CA LEU A 9 -4.96 -9.77 -8.43
C LEU A 9 -6.36 -9.33 -8.01
N ARG A 10 -7.31 -10.26 -7.85
CA ARG A 10 -8.68 -9.92 -7.45
C ARG A 10 -8.71 -9.46 -6.00
N ALA A 11 -8.04 -10.18 -5.11
CA ALA A 11 -7.89 -9.76 -3.72
C ALA A 11 -7.15 -8.43 -3.60
N ALA A 12 -6.07 -8.24 -4.38
CA ALA A 12 -5.30 -7.00 -4.37
C ALA A 12 -6.12 -5.78 -4.82
N ILE A 13 -6.89 -5.92 -5.91
CA ILE A 13 -7.78 -4.85 -6.40
C ILE A 13 -8.87 -4.52 -5.38
N ASN A 14 -9.48 -5.52 -4.76
CA ASN A 14 -10.51 -5.30 -3.73
C ASN A 14 -9.92 -4.56 -2.52
N ALA A 15 -8.77 -5.01 -2.01
CA ALA A 15 -8.10 -4.36 -0.89
C ALA A 15 -7.70 -2.90 -1.23
N ILE A 16 -7.20 -2.63 -2.44
CA ILE A 16 -6.91 -1.26 -2.87
C ILE A 16 -8.18 -0.43 -3.03
N SER A 17 -9.30 -1.04 -3.43
CA SER A 17 -10.58 -0.35 -3.54
C SER A 17 -11.05 0.17 -2.17
N ASP A 18 -10.80 -0.59 -1.09
CA ASP A 18 -11.08 -0.11 0.28
C ASP A 18 -10.25 1.13 0.61
N VAL A 19 -8.97 1.17 0.22
CA VAL A 19 -8.11 2.35 0.41
C VAL A 19 -8.63 3.54 -0.41
N ILE A 20 -9.02 3.32 -1.66
CA ILE A 20 -9.55 4.38 -2.53
C ILE A 20 -10.87 4.95 -1.98
N GLN A 21 -11.72 4.13 -1.39
CA GLN A 21 -12.99 4.58 -0.81
C GLN A 21 -12.80 5.42 0.46
N ASN A 22 -11.71 5.19 1.20
CA ASN A 22 -11.44 5.85 2.48
C ASN A 22 -10.39 6.98 2.40
N ARG A 23 -9.70 7.14 1.27
CA ARG A 23 -8.71 8.23 1.10
C ARG A 23 -9.39 9.59 0.89
N PRO A 24 -8.73 10.71 1.28
CA PRO A 24 -9.22 12.06 1.00
C PRO A 24 -9.47 12.28 -0.50
N ARG A 25 -10.40 13.18 -0.83
CA ARG A 25 -10.62 13.59 -2.22
C ARG A 25 -9.42 14.40 -2.74
N PRO A 26 -9.09 14.27 -4.04
CA PRO A 26 -7.94 14.97 -4.62
C PRO A 26 -8.14 16.49 -4.54
N ILE A 27 -7.13 17.18 -4.05
CA ILE A 27 -7.13 18.64 -3.94
C ILE A 27 -6.43 19.23 -5.17
N ARG A 28 -7.22 19.79 -6.10
CA ARG A 28 -6.72 20.32 -7.38
C ARG A 28 -5.77 21.51 -7.24
N THR A 29 -5.90 22.31 -6.18
CA THR A 29 -4.99 23.44 -5.93
C THR A 29 -3.55 22.99 -5.62
N PHE A 30 -3.36 21.72 -5.26
CA PHE A 30 -2.05 21.10 -5.06
C PHE A 30 -1.72 20.09 -6.17
N ASP A 31 -2.40 20.19 -7.32
CA ASP A 31 -2.23 19.33 -8.50
C ASP A 31 -2.31 17.82 -8.22
N GLN A 32 -3.15 17.44 -7.25
CA GLN A 32 -3.36 16.03 -6.95
C GLN A 32 -4.22 15.37 -8.03
N ILE A 33 -3.60 14.47 -8.80
CA ILE A 33 -4.26 13.60 -9.76
C ILE A 33 -3.94 12.17 -9.36
N TYR A 34 -4.95 11.46 -8.87
CA TYR A 34 -4.79 10.11 -8.35
C TYR A 34 -4.76 9.06 -9.45
N MET A 35 -3.97 8.03 -9.22
CA MET A 35 -3.84 6.85 -10.05
C MET A 35 -5.11 5.99 -10.05
N LYS A 36 -5.20 5.09 -11.03
CA LYS A 36 -6.25 4.05 -11.08
C LYS A 36 -5.87 2.88 -10.18
N ALA A 37 -6.87 2.10 -9.77
CA ALA A 37 -6.67 0.96 -8.86
C ALA A 37 -5.63 -0.04 -9.38
N GLY A 38 -5.63 -0.35 -10.68
CA GLY A 38 -4.66 -1.26 -11.29
C GLY A 38 -3.21 -0.74 -11.20
N ASP A 39 -3.00 0.55 -11.45
CA ASP A 39 -1.69 1.19 -11.33
C ASP A 39 -1.19 1.15 -9.88
N MET A 40 -2.10 1.38 -8.93
CA MET A 40 -1.79 1.30 -7.51
C MET A 40 -1.39 -0.12 -7.08
N VAL A 41 -2.02 -1.17 -7.64
CA VAL A 41 -1.62 -2.57 -7.39
C VAL A 41 -0.20 -2.80 -7.87
N LEU A 42 0.08 -2.45 -9.13
CA LEU A 42 1.40 -2.63 -9.76
C LEU A 42 2.49 -1.87 -8.98
N GLN A 43 2.25 -0.61 -8.65
CA GLN A 43 3.22 0.19 -7.92
C GLN A 43 3.45 -0.35 -6.50
N SER A 44 2.38 -0.76 -5.81
CA SER A 44 2.50 -1.34 -4.46
C SER A 44 3.30 -2.64 -4.50
N GLU A 45 3.08 -3.49 -5.51
CA GLU A 45 3.83 -4.72 -5.71
C GLU A 45 5.32 -4.44 -5.94
N LEU A 46 5.65 -3.52 -6.85
CA LEU A 46 7.02 -3.13 -7.16
C LEU A 46 7.74 -2.56 -5.93
N VAL A 47 7.07 -1.67 -5.19
CA VAL A 47 7.62 -1.09 -3.96
C VAL A 47 7.82 -2.17 -2.90
N ALA A 48 6.84 -3.04 -2.67
CA ALA A 48 6.96 -4.12 -1.70
C ALA A 48 8.11 -5.07 -2.05
N LYS A 49 8.25 -5.49 -3.31
CA LYS A 49 9.37 -6.33 -3.77
C LYS A 49 10.72 -5.65 -3.55
N TRP A 50 10.85 -4.40 -3.97
CA TRP A 50 12.13 -3.67 -3.87
C TRP A 50 12.54 -3.40 -2.42
N THR A 51 11.56 -3.24 -1.53
CA THR A 51 11.79 -2.90 -0.12
C THR A 51 11.72 -4.08 0.83
N ASP A 52 11.66 -5.31 0.33
CA ASP A 52 11.58 -6.49 1.18
C ASP A 52 12.71 -6.53 2.22
N GLY A 53 12.34 -6.61 3.49
CA GLY A 53 13.28 -6.55 4.62
C GLY A 53 13.94 -5.19 4.90
N LYS A 54 13.66 -4.14 4.11
CA LYS A 54 14.26 -2.80 4.24
C LYS A 54 13.35 -1.83 4.99
N ARG A 55 13.94 -0.75 5.53
CA ARG A 55 13.20 0.39 6.08
C ARG A 55 12.81 1.33 4.95
N LEU A 56 11.53 1.70 4.88
CA LEU A 56 10.97 2.54 3.83
C LEU A 56 10.30 3.78 4.45
N ALA A 57 10.51 4.93 3.82
CA ALA A 57 9.79 6.17 4.07
C ALA A 57 9.21 6.68 2.75
N PHE A 58 7.95 7.10 2.77
CA PHE A 58 7.27 7.71 1.62
C PHE A 58 7.30 9.23 1.78
N ILE A 59 7.59 9.94 0.70
CA ILE A 59 7.59 11.40 0.65
C ILE A 59 6.58 11.82 -0.40
N GLY A 60 5.51 12.48 0.04
CA GLY A 60 4.31 12.66 -0.78
C GLY A 60 3.58 11.33 -0.96
N ASP A 61 2.32 11.27 -0.54
CA ASP A 61 1.53 10.03 -0.62
C ASP A 61 0.05 10.33 -0.87
N GLY A 62 -0.23 11.16 -1.87
CA GLY A 62 -1.60 11.54 -2.22
C GLY A 62 -2.46 10.34 -2.62
N ASP A 63 -1.84 9.35 -3.27
CA ASP A 63 -2.51 8.12 -3.68
C ASP A 63 -2.67 7.08 -2.57
N ALA A 64 -2.03 7.28 -1.41
CA ALA A 64 -2.00 6.35 -0.28
C ALA A 64 -1.28 5.02 -0.58
N ILE A 65 -0.22 5.03 -1.41
CA ILE A 65 0.60 3.85 -1.72
C ILE A 65 1.28 3.30 -0.46
N SER A 66 1.66 4.17 0.49
CA SER A 66 2.21 3.69 1.76
C SER A 66 1.23 2.80 2.53
N VAL A 67 -0.06 3.17 2.47
CA VAL A 67 -1.17 2.40 3.05
C VAL A 67 -1.38 1.12 2.24
N CYS A 68 -1.41 1.18 0.91
CA CYS A 68 -1.60 0.00 0.06
C CYS A 68 -0.52 -1.06 0.30
N VAL A 69 0.76 -0.69 0.33
CA VAL A 69 1.88 -1.62 0.60
C VAL A 69 1.74 -2.25 1.99
N ALA A 70 1.39 -1.46 3.00
CA ALA A 70 1.20 -1.96 4.36
C ALA A 70 -0.02 -2.89 4.46
N TYR A 71 -1.14 -2.48 3.86
CA TYR A 71 -2.41 -3.20 3.92
C TYR A 71 -2.33 -4.53 3.18
N LEU A 72 -1.76 -4.56 1.97
CA LEU A 72 -1.57 -5.80 1.20
C LEU A 72 -0.65 -6.80 1.91
N LYS A 73 0.42 -6.32 2.55
CA LYS A 73 1.31 -7.17 3.36
C LYS A 73 0.61 -7.69 4.62
N ASN A 74 -0.10 -6.83 5.35
CA ASN A 74 -0.76 -7.21 6.61
C ASN A 74 -1.97 -8.15 6.37
N SER A 75 -2.66 -7.97 5.25
CA SER A 75 -3.74 -8.85 4.78
C SER A 75 -3.24 -10.15 4.13
N LYS A 76 -1.91 -10.39 4.12
CA LYS A 76 -1.26 -11.57 3.54
C LYS A 76 -1.57 -11.80 2.06
N ILE A 77 -1.89 -10.72 1.35
CA ILE A 77 -1.98 -10.73 -0.12
C ILE A 77 -0.56 -10.67 -0.70
N PHE A 78 0.35 -9.94 -0.04
CA PHE A 78 1.79 -10.01 -0.28
C PHE A 78 2.52 -10.65 0.90
N ASP A 79 3.36 -11.64 0.61
CA ASP A 79 4.21 -12.31 1.62
C ASP A 79 5.55 -11.59 1.85
N TYR A 80 5.77 -10.46 1.17
CA TYR A 80 7.01 -9.70 1.17
C TYR A 80 6.72 -8.21 1.36
N GLY A 81 7.73 -7.45 1.77
CA GLY A 81 7.66 -6.01 1.90
C GLY A 81 8.50 -5.45 3.05
N PRO A 82 8.39 -4.15 3.32
CA PRO A 82 9.29 -3.44 4.23
C PRO A 82 9.31 -4.03 5.64
N SER A 83 10.48 -4.00 6.30
CA SER A 83 10.71 -4.62 7.61
C SER A 83 10.09 -3.86 8.78
N ASN A 84 9.70 -2.59 8.59
CA ASN A 84 8.93 -1.78 9.53
C ASN A 84 8.49 -0.46 8.87
N ASN A 85 7.18 -0.24 8.72
CA ASN A 85 6.65 1.06 8.27
C ASN A 85 6.48 1.98 9.49
N TRP A 86 7.45 2.87 9.70
CA TRP A 86 7.44 3.83 10.82
C TRP A 86 6.16 4.69 10.87
N GLY A 87 5.56 5.02 9.71
CA GLY A 87 4.32 5.81 9.62
C GLY A 87 3.03 5.06 10.00
N GLN A 88 3.01 3.72 9.98
CA GLN A 88 1.81 2.89 10.20
C GLN A 88 1.79 2.18 11.56
N SER A 89 2.94 2.03 12.22
CA SER A 89 2.99 1.44 13.57
C SER A 89 2.17 2.20 14.62
N LYS A 90 1.83 3.47 14.36
CA LYS A 90 0.89 4.26 15.18
C LYS A 90 -0.56 4.09 14.73
N LEU A 91 -0.85 4.13 13.42
CA LEU A 91 -2.23 4.08 12.89
C LEU A 91 -2.91 2.74 13.17
N ILE A 92 -2.22 1.61 12.97
CA ILE A 92 -2.78 0.26 13.18
C ILE A 92 -2.87 -0.10 14.68
N ARG A 93 -2.05 0.54 15.52
CA ARG A 93 -2.03 0.26 16.97
C ARG A 93 -3.20 0.89 17.73
N ASP A 94 -3.76 1.98 17.23
CA ASP A 94 -4.87 2.67 17.92
C ASP A 94 -6.23 2.00 17.68
N GLU A 95 -6.37 1.11 16.69
CA GLU A 95 -7.60 0.33 16.46
C GLU A 95 -7.77 -0.85 17.43
N ASN A 96 -6.70 -1.26 18.14
CA ASN A 96 -6.73 -2.33 19.16
C ASN A 96 -6.81 -1.80 20.60
N LYS A 97 -7.22 -0.54 20.77
CA LYS A 97 -7.51 0.07 22.08
C LYS A 97 -8.98 0.45 22.17
N ASN A 98 -9.86 -0.54 22.23
CA ASN A 98 -11.20 -0.46 22.81
C ASN A 98 -11.63 -1.86 23.22
#